data_AF-A0A7Z9RYW0-F1
#
_entry.id   AF-A0A7Z9RYW0-F1
#
_cell.length_a   1.000
_cell.length_b   1.000
_cell.length_c   1.000
_cell.angle_alpha   90.00
_cell.angle_beta   90.00
_cell.angle_gamma   90.00
#
_symmetry.space_group_name_H-M   'P 1'
#
loop_
_entity.id
_entity.type
_entity.pdbx_description
1 polymer ?
#
loop_
_entity_poly.entity_id
_entity_poly.type
_entity_poly.pdbx_seq_one_letter_code
_entity_poly.pdbx_strand_id
1 'polypeptide(L)'
;MSALTPTSALSGDRFGQKVAATGRWCLGTALPSEYAVTDRLIGLPDCDENGVEDPCDLFQGTGQDCNLDGYVDSCQIESGEVSDCNMDGIPDQCQLDDGSKPDCNSNGVIDSCDIATSTSPDCNANGIPDDCEDDCNMNGVEDGCEIADGLAFDCNGNGVLDVCDIASGSADDCNVNAIPDSCDIVTGVADDCNTNLVLDVCEILLGIADDCNSNGDIDLCELENGTSEDCNENNIPDICDIAYGLSTDCNGNLTPDECELSSGDQPDCNENGVIDSCDIASNYSGDCDLNSNPDECDVAEGAIDCNENLVPDVCEVDTDLIPPTIVGLPDSIEISAIAGLCEAVVTWDPPTIEDDCGVESVVNSHNSGDTFPVGITTVSVVVTDVSGNVTGQSFDVTVIDDQVPTIDSGPANIQVENTPGECEAVVTWEEPTSDDNCEIATFEPSVSSGSSFSVGTTVVTYVAEDTSGNTASHSFEVVVNDVDLPTIQGLPGTVIVNTNPGLCTALVSWAAPTITD
;
A
#
# COMPACT_ATOMS: atom_id res chain seq x y z
N MET A 1 13.21 -70.20 83.64
CA MET A 1 14.36 -70.34 82.71
C MET A 1 14.53 -68.98 82.06
N SER A 2 15.63 -68.25 82.11
CA SER A 2 16.99 -68.52 82.55
C SER A 2 17.58 -67.23 83.14
N ALA A 3 18.52 -67.42 84.07
CA ALA A 3 19.36 -66.39 84.66
C ALA A 3 20.41 -65.85 83.66
N LEU A 4 20.95 -64.65 83.92
CA LEU A 4 22.34 -64.44 84.35
C LEU A 4 22.62 -62.96 84.65
N THR A 5 23.53 -62.78 85.61
CA THR A 5 23.83 -61.64 86.51
C THR A 5 25.11 -60.87 86.06
N PRO A 6 25.83 -60.09 86.92
CA PRO A 6 25.72 -58.63 87.15
C PRO A 6 27.08 -57.86 87.04
N THR A 7 27.07 -56.52 87.13
CA THR A 7 28.18 -55.62 87.56
C THR A 7 27.57 -54.20 87.65
N SER A 8 27.79 -53.31 88.61
CA SER A 8 28.75 -53.20 89.72
C SER A 8 28.35 -52.05 90.66
N ALA A 9 27.99 -52.41 91.90
CA ALA A 9 28.40 -51.80 93.17
C ALA A 9 28.64 -50.27 93.27
N LEU A 10 27.75 -49.59 94.00
CA LEU A 10 28.10 -48.47 94.88
C LEU A 10 28.13 -48.94 96.33
N SER A 11 29.18 -48.54 97.03
CA SER A 11 29.57 -48.92 98.39
C SER A 11 29.00 -47.93 99.40
N GLY A 12 28.37 -48.43 100.47
CA GLY A 12 27.91 -47.61 101.59
C GLY A 12 27.19 -48.40 102.68
N ASP A 13 27.84 -49.43 103.23
CA ASP A 13 27.40 -50.23 104.38
C ASP A 13 27.57 -49.49 105.72
N ARG A 14 26.58 -49.59 106.65
CA ARG A 14 26.77 -50.06 108.05
C ARG A 14 25.51 -49.97 108.93
N PHE A 15 24.76 -51.09 109.00
CA PHE A 15 24.47 -51.88 110.23
C PHE A 15 23.19 -52.75 110.15
N GLY A 16 23.39 -54.04 109.87
CA GLY A 16 23.07 -55.16 110.79
C GLY A 16 21.63 -55.45 111.22
N GLN A 17 21.11 -56.61 110.80
CA GLN A 17 19.87 -57.24 111.27
C GLN A 17 19.86 -57.63 112.78
N LYS A 18 18.68 -57.43 113.42
CA LYS A 18 18.05 -58.11 114.60
C LYS A 18 18.81 -57.96 115.94
N VAL A 19 18.18 -57.68 117.10
CA VAL A 19 17.17 -58.47 117.83
C VAL A 19 16.40 -57.63 118.89
N ALA A 20 15.08 -57.87 118.96
CA ALA A 20 14.11 -57.82 120.07
C ALA A 20 13.72 -56.51 120.82
N ALA A 21 12.39 -56.39 120.92
CA ALA A 21 11.59 -55.30 121.42
C ALA A 21 11.08 -55.51 122.86
N THR A 22 10.86 -54.40 123.56
CA THR A 22 9.63 -54.07 124.32
C THR A 22 9.49 -52.54 124.35
N GLY A 23 8.95 -51.84 123.33
CA GLY A 23 7.54 -51.75 122.88
C GLY A 23 6.83 -50.60 123.63
N ARG A 24 6.36 -49.49 123.03
CA ARG A 24 5.68 -49.24 121.72
C ARG A 24 6.13 -47.85 121.18
N TRP A 25 6.54 -47.55 119.95
CA TRP A 25 6.45 -48.11 118.58
C TRP A 25 5.05 -48.45 118.07
N CYS A 26 4.81 -48.07 116.81
CA CYS A 26 3.63 -48.39 116.02
C CYS A 26 3.18 -49.85 116.25
N LEU A 27 1.88 -50.03 116.49
CA LEU A 27 1.28 -51.22 117.09
C LEU A 27 1.58 -52.55 116.35
N GLY A 28 2.05 -53.53 117.14
CA GLY A 28 1.98 -54.99 116.91
C GLY A 28 2.77 -55.79 117.98
N THR A 29 2.12 -56.31 119.03
CA THR A 29 2.68 -56.89 120.32
C THR A 29 3.34 -58.29 120.22
N ALA A 30 4.32 -58.77 121.04
CA ALA A 30 4.39 -58.95 122.52
C ALA A 30 5.82 -59.24 123.15
N LEU A 31 5.94 -59.20 124.51
CA LEU A 31 7.05 -58.95 125.51
C LEU A 31 7.94 -60.15 126.02
N PRO A 32 8.78 -60.12 127.13
CA PRO A 32 9.82 -59.17 127.70
C PRO A 32 11.14 -59.80 128.32
N SER A 33 12.24 -59.02 128.54
CA SER A 33 13.06 -58.95 129.81
C SER A 33 14.35 -58.08 129.78
N GLU A 34 14.43 -57.09 130.71
CA GLU A 34 15.58 -56.46 131.42
C GLU A 34 16.62 -55.44 130.81
N TYR A 35 16.67 -54.26 131.47
CA TYR A 35 17.65 -53.14 131.65
C TYR A 35 18.21 -52.29 130.49
N ALA A 36 17.96 -50.96 130.54
CA ALA A 36 18.86 -49.89 131.04
C ALA A 36 18.46 -48.52 130.46
N VAL A 37 18.34 -47.49 131.30
CA VAL A 37 18.03 -46.10 130.91
C VAL A 37 19.31 -45.27 130.92
N THR A 38 19.62 -44.63 129.78
CA THR A 38 20.39 -43.39 129.53
C THR A 38 20.46 -43.25 128.00
N ASP A 39 20.26 -42.14 127.30
CA ASP A 39 20.20 -40.71 127.61
C ASP A 39 19.47 -39.99 126.44
N ARG A 40 19.11 -38.73 126.66
CA ARG A 40 18.43 -37.77 125.77
C ARG A 40 19.43 -37.09 124.81
N LEU A 41 19.01 -36.69 123.59
CA LEU A 41 19.52 -35.62 122.65
C LEU A 41 19.29 -36.11 121.19
N ILE A 42 18.67 -35.42 120.21
CA ILE A 42 18.43 -34.01 119.84
C ILE A 42 17.17 -33.96 118.93
N GLY A 43 16.43 -32.84 118.92
CA GLY A 43 15.32 -32.62 117.98
C GLY A 43 15.83 -32.45 116.55
N LEU A 44 15.31 -33.24 115.62
CA LEU A 44 15.62 -33.09 114.20
C LEU A 44 14.89 -31.85 113.63
N PRO A 45 15.35 -31.32 112.48
CA PRO A 45 14.67 -30.22 111.80
C PRO A 45 13.21 -30.58 111.45
N ASP A 46 12.33 -29.59 111.59
CA ASP A 46 10.91 -29.57 111.23
C ASP A 46 10.69 -28.18 110.65
N CYS A 47 10.96 -28.02 109.36
CA CYS A 47 11.07 -26.72 108.70
C CYS A 47 9.72 -26.11 108.35
N ASP A 48 8.70 -26.93 108.08
CA ASP A 48 7.34 -26.47 107.80
C ASP A 48 6.49 -26.32 109.09
N GLU A 49 7.11 -26.57 110.26
CA GLU A 49 6.54 -26.51 111.61
C GLU A 49 5.26 -27.35 111.76
N ASN A 50 5.09 -28.40 110.96
CA ASN A 50 3.88 -29.22 110.94
C ASN A 50 3.81 -30.18 112.15
N GLY A 51 4.91 -30.30 112.91
CA GLY A 51 5.05 -31.17 114.08
C GLY A 51 5.59 -32.57 113.76
N VAL A 52 5.98 -32.83 112.51
CA VAL A 52 6.66 -34.02 111.99
C VAL A 52 8.06 -33.58 111.56
N GLU A 53 9.08 -34.35 111.95
CA GLU A 53 10.46 -34.02 111.57
C GLU A 53 10.68 -34.29 110.07
N ASP A 54 11.41 -33.44 109.34
CA ASP A 54 11.57 -33.51 107.87
C ASP A 54 11.94 -34.92 107.34
N PRO A 55 12.86 -35.68 107.97
CA PRO A 55 13.17 -37.05 107.52
C PRO A 55 11.98 -38.01 107.61
N CYS A 56 11.02 -37.74 108.49
CA CYS A 56 9.77 -38.48 108.58
C CYS A 56 8.78 -38.06 107.49
N ASP A 57 8.76 -36.80 107.06
CA ASP A 57 7.91 -36.33 105.95
C ASP A 57 8.33 -36.93 104.61
N LEU A 58 9.65 -37.01 104.35
CA LEU A 58 10.18 -37.71 103.17
C LEU A 58 9.88 -39.22 103.21
N PHE A 59 9.99 -39.87 104.37
CA PHE A 59 9.71 -41.30 104.49
C PHE A 59 8.22 -41.64 104.36
N GLN A 60 7.33 -40.75 104.84
CA GLN A 60 5.88 -40.91 104.75
C GLN A 60 5.33 -40.47 103.38
N GLY A 61 6.14 -39.79 102.57
CA GLY A 61 5.74 -39.22 101.27
C GLY A 61 4.83 -38.01 101.41
N THR A 62 4.86 -37.35 102.58
CA THR A 62 4.13 -36.10 102.86
C THR A 62 4.96 -34.86 102.51
N GLY A 63 6.29 -34.98 102.46
CA GLY A 63 7.21 -34.00 101.85
C GLY A 63 7.72 -34.48 100.50
N GLN A 64 7.89 -33.57 99.54
CA GLN A 64 8.54 -33.84 98.25
C GLN A 64 10.04 -33.55 98.35
N ASP A 65 10.85 -34.33 97.65
CA ASP A 65 12.31 -34.17 97.50
C ASP A 65 12.62 -34.60 96.06
N CYS A 66 12.50 -33.65 95.14
CA CYS A 66 12.56 -33.93 93.72
C CYS A 66 14.01 -34.16 93.23
N ASN A 67 14.99 -33.52 93.86
CA ASN A 67 16.41 -33.65 93.52
C ASN A 67 17.11 -34.81 94.26
N LEU A 68 16.41 -35.48 95.18
CA LEU A 68 16.86 -36.63 95.98
C LEU A 68 18.08 -36.34 96.86
N ASP A 69 18.23 -35.09 97.33
CA ASP A 69 19.33 -34.68 98.20
C ASP A 69 19.06 -34.94 99.69
N GLY A 70 17.84 -35.37 100.03
CA GLY A 70 17.39 -35.70 101.37
C GLY A 70 16.80 -34.52 102.14
N TYR A 71 16.52 -33.39 101.50
CA TYR A 71 15.80 -32.25 102.06
C TYR A 71 14.43 -32.08 101.38
N VAL A 72 13.46 -31.54 102.13
CA VAL A 72 12.11 -31.33 101.60
C VAL A 72 12.10 -30.07 100.72
N ASP A 73 11.59 -30.18 99.49
CA ASP A 73 11.52 -29.14 98.46
C ASP A 73 10.94 -27.82 99.00
N SER A 74 9.81 -27.88 99.72
CA SER A 74 9.15 -26.70 100.29
C SER A 74 10.06 -25.91 101.25
N CYS A 75 10.95 -26.60 101.94
CA CYS A 75 11.89 -25.99 102.88
C CYS A 75 13.13 -25.45 102.18
N GLN A 76 13.53 -26.07 101.07
CA GLN A 76 14.58 -25.54 100.21
C GLN A 76 14.11 -24.26 99.51
N ILE A 77 12.82 -24.19 99.11
CA ILE A 77 12.20 -22.99 98.54
C ILE A 77 12.13 -21.88 99.60
N GLU A 78 11.63 -22.16 100.80
CA GLU A 78 11.50 -21.15 101.87
C GLU A 78 12.85 -20.62 102.37
N SER A 79 13.89 -21.46 102.40
CA SER A 79 15.25 -21.06 102.74
C SER A 79 15.97 -20.31 101.60
N GLY A 80 15.41 -20.33 100.39
CA GLY A 80 15.99 -19.74 99.18
C GLY A 80 17.18 -20.53 98.62
N GLU A 81 17.31 -21.80 98.99
CA GLU A 81 18.35 -22.70 98.46
C GLU A 81 18.05 -23.13 97.02
N VAL A 82 16.76 -23.25 96.67
CA VAL A 82 16.27 -23.50 95.32
C VAL A 82 15.26 -22.43 94.92
N SER A 83 15.12 -22.20 93.60
CA SER A 83 14.15 -21.25 93.05
C SER A 83 12.82 -21.96 92.76
N ASP A 84 11.70 -21.30 93.08
CA ASP A 84 10.34 -21.64 92.66
C ASP A 84 9.67 -20.32 92.25
N CYS A 85 9.93 -19.93 91.00
CA CYS A 85 9.58 -18.61 90.50
C CYS A 85 8.10 -18.51 90.11
N ASN A 86 7.46 -19.63 89.74
CA ASN A 86 6.03 -19.68 89.41
C ASN A 86 5.14 -19.94 90.65
N MET A 87 5.76 -20.17 91.81
CA MET A 87 5.12 -20.36 93.12
C MET A 87 4.16 -21.54 93.17
N ASP A 88 4.46 -22.61 92.42
CA ASP A 88 3.64 -23.83 92.41
C ASP A 88 4.09 -24.89 93.44
N GLY A 89 5.15 -24.60 94.20
CA GLY A 89 5.67 -25.43 95.28
C GLY A 89 6.64 -26.51 94.81
N ILE A 90 7.00 -26.55 93.52
CA ILE A 90 8.00 -27.45 92.95
C ILE A 90 9.22 -26.62 92.53
N PRO A 91 10.44 -26.97 92.94
CA PRO A 91 11.64 -26.26 92.51
C PRO A 91 11.79 -26.22 90.98
N ASP A 92 12.15 -25.07 90.43
CA ASP A 92 12.25 -24.82 88.98
C ASP A 92 13.15 -25.87 88.30
N GLN A 93 14.30 -26.19 88.91
CA GLN A 93 15.24 -27.19 88.39
C GLN A 93 14.59 -28.58 88.24
N CYS A 94 13.67 -28.94 89.13
CA CYS A 94 12.97 -30.22 89.04
C CYS A 94 11.92 -30.22 87.93
N GLN A 95 11.32 -29.06 87.65
CA GLN A 95 10.39 -28.89 86.54
C GLN A 95 11.11 -28.93 85.17
N LEU A 96 12.36 -28.49 85.14
CA LEU A 96 13.26 -28.62 83.98
C LEU A 96 13.72 -30.07 83.81
N ASP A 97 14.15 -30.71 84.89
CA ASP A 97 14.69 -32.08 84.88
C ASP A 97 13.63 -33.13 84.47
N ASP A 98 12.37 -32.94 84.86
CA ASP A 98 11.26 -33.83 84.48
C ASP A 98 10.54 -33.41 83.19
N GLY A 99 10.87 -32.23 82.65
CA GLY A 99 10.31 -31.66 81.43
C GLY A 99 8.84 -31.21 81.56
N SER A 100 8.34 -31.02 82.77
CA SER A 100 6.98 -30.51 83.03
C SER A 100 6.82 -29.03 82.67
N LYS A 101 7.93 -28.28 82.63
CA LYS A 101 7.99 -26.89 82.16
C LYS A 101 9.08 -26.73 81.10
N PRO A 102 8.82 -25.96 80.03
CA PRO A 102 9.84 -25.67 79.02
C PRO A 102 10.86 -24.64 79.50
N ASP A 103 12.09 -24.77 79.00
CA ASP A 103 13.20 -23.81 79.01
C ASP A 103 13.79 -23.80 77.60
N CYS A 104 13.21 -22.95 76.75
CA CYS A 104 13.50 -22.94 75.33
C CYS A 104 14.84 -22.26 75.02
N ASN A 105 15.22 -21.22 75.77
CA ASN A 105 16.51 -20.53 75.63
C ASN A 105 17.67 -21.29 76.32
N SER A 106 17.37 -22.38 77.03
CA SER A 106 18.31 -23.25 77.74
C SER A 106 19.15 -22.51 78.78
N ASN A 107 18.60 -21.48 79.43
CA ASN A 107 19.30 -20.66 80.40
C ASN A 107 19.22 -21.21 81.84
N GLY A 108 18.42 -22.26 82.08
CA GLY A 108 18.20 -22.88 83.38
C GLY A 108 17.06 -22.26 84.19
N VAL A 109 16.22 -21.42 83.58
CA VAL A 109 15.00 -20.82 84.13
C VAL A 109 13.84 -21.26 83.23
N ILE A 110 12.70 -21.62 83.83
CA ILE A 110 11.51 -21.98 83.05
C ILE A 110 10.93 -20.76 82.30
N ASP A 111 10.39 -20.97 81.10
CA ASP A 111 9.90 -19.90 80.20
C ASP A 111 8.92 -18.94 80.90
N SER A 112 7.97 -19.47 81.68
CA SER A 112 6.97 -18.66 82.39
C SER A 112 7.60 -17.67 83.38
N CYS A 113 8.78 -18.00 83.88
CA CYS A 113 9.51 -17.14 84.81
C CYS A 113 10.45 -16.18 84.09
N ASP A 114 10.97 -16.55 82.94
CA ASP A 114 11.68 -15.61 82.09
C ASP A 114 10.76 -14.45 81.68
N ILE A 115 9.52 -14.76 81.30
CA ILE A 115 8.48 -13.78 80.98
C ILE A 115 8.12 -12.94 82.22
N ALA A 116 7.85 -13.60 83.37
CA ALA A 116 7.43 -12.92 84.60
C ALA A 116 8.50 -12.00 85.19
N THR A 117 9.78 -12.33 84.99
CA THR A 117 10.92 -11.52 85.45
C THR A 117 11.43 -10.53 84.38
N SER A 118 10.84 -10.56 83.19
CA SER A 118 11.23 -9.74 82.02
C SER A 118 12.70 -9.95 81.59
N THR A 119 13.23 -11.15 81.82
CA THR A 119 14.54 -11.57 81.30
C THR A 119 14.46 -11.99 79.85
N SER A 120 13.33 -12.58 79.43
CA SER A 120 12.93 -12.69 78.03
C SER A 120 11.55 -12.06 77.85
N PRO A 121 11.36 -11.15 76.87
CA PRO A 121 10.05 -10.58 76.59
C PRO A 121 9.10 -11.61 75.94
N ASP A 122 7.80 -11.31 75.97
CA ASP A 122 6.70 -12.03 75.30
C ASP A 122 5.78 -10.93 74.74
N CYS A 123 6.11 -10.40 73.58
CA CYS A 123 5.46 -9.21 73.03
C CYS A 123 4.07 -9.50 72.46
N ASN A 124 3.82 -10.72 71.98
CA ASN A 124 2.52 -11.16 71.47
C ASN A 124 1.59 -11.71 72.59
N ALA A 125 2.13 -11.86 73.82
CA ALA A 125 1.46 -12.36 75.02
C ALA A 125 0.89 -13.80 74.89
N ASN A 126 1.55 -14.66 74.11
CA ASN A 126 1.11 -16.02 73.86
C ASN A 126 1.63 -17.03 74.90
N GLY A 127 2.54 -16.60 75.80
CA GLY A 127 3.12 -17.40 76.87
C GLY A 127 4.38 -18.17 76.49
N ILE A 128 4.94 -17.91 75.31
CA ILE A 128 6.25 -18.36 74.83
C ILE A 128 7.16 -17.11 74.80
N PRO A 129 8.40 -17.17 75.28
CA PRO A 129 9.31 -16.02 75.20
C PRO A 129 9.74 -15.74 73.76
N ASP A 130 9.91 -14.47 73.38
CA ASP A 130 10.29 -14.03 72.03
C ASP A 130 11.56 -14.75 71.50
N ASP A 131 12.55 -14.99 72.36
CA ASP A 131 13.81 -15.68 72.04
C ASP A 131 13.61 -17.14 71.58
N CYS A 132 12.39 -17.65 71.72
CA CYS A 132 12.00 -19.03 71.46
C CYS A 132 10.97 -19.14 70.33
N GLU A 133 10.64 -18.01 69.74
CA GLU A 133 9.78 -17.89 68.58
C GLU A 133 10.62 -17.59 67.33
N ASP A 134 10.00 -17.65 66.16
CA ASP A 134 10.71 -17.47 64.91
C ASP A 134 11.02 -15.98 64.68
N ASP A 135 12.30 -15.67 64.48
CA ASP A 135 12.81 -14.38 63.98
C ASP A 135 13.51 -14.68 62.65
N CYS A 136 12.71 -14.74 61.59
CA CYS A 136 13.17 -15.22 60.29
C CYS A 136 14.12 -14.23 59.60
N ASN A 137 13.98 -12.93 59.90
CA ASN A 137 14.80 -11.87 59.33
C ASN A 137 16.06 -11.54 60.19
N MET A 138 16.18 -12.17 61.36
CA MET A 138 17.29 -12.06 62.31
C MET A 138 17.54 -10.64 62.82
N ASN A 139 16.48 -9.85 63.00
CA ASN A 139 16.58 -8.47 63.46
C ASN A 139 16.53 -8.34 65.00
N GLY A 140 16.27 -9.44 65.71
CA GLY A 140 16.15 -9.51 67.17
C GLY A 140 14.75 -9.19 67.71
N VAL A 141 13.74 -9.15 66.84
CA VAL A 141 12.31 -9.08 67.16
C VAL A 141 11.66 -10.27 66.49
N GLU A 142 10.80 -10.99 67.21
CA GLU A 142 10.03 -12.09 66.64
C GLU A 142 9.04 -11.59 65.56
N ASP A 143 8.89 -12.39 64.50
CA ASP A 143 7.98 -12.18 63.38
C ASP A 143 6.55 -11.80 63.82
N GLY A 144 5.98 -12.55 64.78
CA GLY A 144 4.61 -12.34 65.27
C GLY A 144 4.40 -10.96 65.89
N CYS A 145 5.44 -10.42 66.53
CA CYS A 145 5.41 -9.09 67.11
C CYS A 145 5.60 -7.99 66.07
N GLU A 146 6.42 -8.22 65.06
CA GLU A 146 6.54 -7.28 63.94
C GLU A 146 5.23 -7.10 63.18
N ILE A 147 4.49 -8.19 62.98
CA ILE A 147 3.14 -8.17 62.39
C ILE A 147 2.17 -7.40 63.31
N ALA A 148 2.16 -7.70 64.61
CA ALA A 148 1.26 -7.09 65.57
C ALA A 148 1.48 -5.57 65.72
N ASP A 149 2.74 -5.13 65.69
CA ASP A 149 3.13 -3.71 65.76
C ASP A 149 3.02 -2.98 64.40
N GLY A 150 2.75 -3.72 63.32
CA GLY A 150 2.65 -3.17 61.95
C GLY A 150 4.00 -2.67 61.41
N LEU A 151 5.10 -3.22 61.92
CA LEU A 151 6.46 -2.92 61.50
C LEU A 151 6.91 -3.79 60.31
N ALA A 152 6.30 -4.96 60.16
CA ALA A 152 6.45 -5.84 59.02
C ALA A 152 5.09 -6.22 58.42
N PHE A 153 5.13 -6.72 57.18
CA PHE A 153 3.94 -7.09 56.42
C PHE A 153 3.87 -8.61 56.30
N ASP A 154 2.68 -9.16 56.51
CA ASP A 154 2.26 -10.53 56.19
C ASP A 154 0.98 -10.38 55.36
N CYS A 155 1.15 -10.25 54.05
CA CYS A 155 0.06 -9.92 53.15
C CYS A 155 -0.86 -11.12 52.88
N ASN A 156 -0.35 -12.35 53.00
CA ASN A 156 -1.11 -13.58 52.76
C ASN A 156 -1.79 -14.12 54.03
N GLY A 157 -1.43 -13.59 55.20
CA GLY A 157 -1.99 -13.92 56.51
C GLY A 157 -1.60 -15.30 57.02
N ASN A 158 -0.44 -15.84 56.60
CA ASN A 158 0.04 -17.16 57.00
C ASN A 158 0.83 -17.15 58.32
N GLY A 159 1.12 -15.97 58.89
CA GLY A 159 1.89 -15.78 60.11
C GLY A 159 3.41 -15.70 59.91
N VAL A 160 3.90 -15.65 58.67
CA VAL A 160 5.31 -15.48 58.28
C VAL A 160 5.43 -14.13 57.57
N LEU A 161 6.53 -13.42 57.81
CA LEU A 161 6.76 -12.14 57.15
C LEU A 161 6.95 -12.32 55.63
N ASP A 162 6.45 -11.36 54.85
CA ASP A 162 6.61 -11.30 53.40
C ASP A 162 8.07 -11.49 52.94
N VAL A 163 9.00 -10.80 53.62
CA VAL A 163 10.45 -10.91 53.37
C VAL A 163 10.99 -12.33 53.59
N CYS A 164 10.37 -13.09 54.49
CA CYS A 164 10.77 -14.44 54.83
C CYS A 164 10.11 -15.49 53.95
N ASP A 165 8.88 -15.23 53.50
CA ASP A 165 8.27 -16.02 52.44
C ASP A 165 9.13 -15.95 51.16
N ILE A 166 9.63 -14.76 50.81
CA ILE A 166 10.55 -14.55 49.69
C ILE A 166 11.91 -15.22 49.95
N ALA A 167 12.53 -14.98 51.11
CA ALA A 167 13.85 -15.53 51.42
C ALA A 167 13.87 -17.07 51.50
N SER A 168 12.75 -17.68 51.91
CA SER A 168 12.58 -19.14 51.95
C SER A 168 12.23 -19.75 50.58
N GLY A 169 11.88 -18.93 49.59
CA GLY A 169 11.40 -19.36 48.27
C GLY A 169 9.99 -19.94 48.31
N SER A 170 9.19 -19.58 49.31
CA SER A 170 7.77 -19.95 49.39
C SER A 170 6.85 -18.91 48.73
N ALA A 171 7.36 -17.71 48.48
CA ALA A 171 6.77 -16.70 47.61
C ALA A 171 7.77 -16.24 46.53
N ASP A 172 7.24 -15.92 45.35
CA ASP A 172 7.98 -15.28 44.27
C ASP A 172 7.95 -13.74 44.46
N ASP A 173 9.08 -13.08 44.20
CA ASP A 173 9.26 -11.61 44.17
C ASP A 173 10.13 -11.30 42.96
N CYS A 174 9.50 -11.25 41.79
CA CYS A 174 10.21 -11.11 40.53
C CYS A 174 10.75 -9.68 40.31
N ASN A 175 10.05 -8.68 40.87
CA ASN A 175 10.33 -7.26 40.69
C ASN A 175 11.30 -6.74 41.76
N VAL A 176 11.63 -7.58 42.75
CA VAL A 176 12.63 -7.38 43.80
C VAL A 176 12.29 -6.17 44.68
N ASN A 177 11.00 -5.97 44.97
CA ASN A 177 10.50 -4.89 45.81
C ASN A 177 10.31 -5.32 47.29
N ALA A 178 10.61 -6.58 47.62
CA ALA A 178 10.40 -7.20 48.93
C ALA A 178 8.93 -7.41 49.34
N ILE A 179 8.02 -7.43 48.37
CA ILE A 179 6.61 -7.77 48.51
C ILE A 179 6.36 -8.99 47.60
N PRO A 180 5.71 -10.06 48.08
CA PRO A 180 5.34 -11.19 47.23
C PRO A 180 4.52 -10.76 46.01
N ASP A 181 4.79 -11.35 44.84
CA ASP A 181 4.08 -11.05 43.59
C ASP A 181 2.55 -11.18 43.77
N SER A 182 2.11 -12.21 44.49
CA SER A 182 0.69 -12.43 44.81
C SER A 182 0.03 -11.27 45.57
N CYS A 183 0.82 -10.50 46.32
CA CYS A 183 0.36 -9.38 47.11
C CYS A 183 0.45 -8.07 46.35
N ASP A 184 1.42 -7.92 45.46
CA ASP A 184 1.45 -6.83 44.49
C ASP A 184 0.20 -6.82 43.60
N ILE A 185 -0.24 -8.00 43.13
CA ILE A 185 -1.49 -8.16 42.36
C ILE A 185 -2.72 -7.72 43.18
N VAL A 186 -2.83 -8.19 44.43
CA VAL A 186 -4.00 -7.91 45.29
C VAL A 186 -4.07 -6.44 45.69
N THR A 187 -2.92 -5.82 45.93
CA THR A 187 -2.82 -4.41 46.34
C THR A 187 -2.88 -3.44 45.16
N GLY A 188 -2.69 -3.93 43.93
CA GLY A 188 -2.62 -3.13 42.70
C GLY A 188 -1.36 -2.26 42.65
N VAL A 189 -0.28 -2.73 43.28
CA VAL A 189 1.04 -2.06 43.27
C VAL A 189 1.80 -2.37 41.98
N ALA A 190 1.55 -3.54 41.38
CA ALA A 190 2.02 -3.91 40.06
C ALA A 190 0.87 -4.48 39.23
N ASP A 191 0.98 -4.31 37.91
CA ASP A 191 -0.04 -4.69 36.95
C ASP A 191 0.10 -6.18 36.55
N ASP A 192 -1.05 -6.85 36.41
CA ASP A 192 -1.27 -8.19 35.83
C ASP A 192 -2.48 -8.06 34.90
N CYS A 193 -2.23 -7.43 33.76
CA CYS A 193 -3.29 -6.97 32.87
C CYS A 193 -3.99 -8.15 32.16
N ASN A 194 -3.25 -9.22 31.87
CA ASN A 194 -3.78 -10.43 31.22
C ASN A 194 -4.41 -11.42 32.22
N THR A 195 -4.34 -11.12 33.52
CA THR A 195 -4.95 -11.86 34.64
C THR A 195 -4.44 -13.30 34.79
N ASN A 196 -3.19 -13.55 34.42
CA ASN A 196 -2.59 -14.89 34.46
C ASN A 196 -1.90 -15.20 35.81
N LEU A 197 -1.94 -14.27 36.77
CA LEU A 197 -1.32 -14.34 38.09
C LEU A 197 0.21 -14.21 38.10
N VAL A 198 0.80 -13.67 37.03
CA VAL A 198 2.20 -13.28 36.90
C VAL A 198 2.21 -11.79 36.59
N LEU A 199 3.03 -10.99 37.28
CA LEU A 199 3.08 -9.56 37.01
C LEU A 199 3.64 -9.30 35.62
N ASP A 200 3.13 -8.27 34.95
CA ASP A 200 3.57 -7.87 33.60
C ASP A 200 5.09 -7.64 33.56
N VAL A 201 5.65 -6.99 34.60
CA VAL A 201 7.09 -6.79 34.77
C VAL A 201 7.88 -8.10 34.89
N CYS A 202 7.31 -9.15 35.49
CA CYS A 202 7.94 -10.47 35.52
C CYS A 202 7.96 -11.08 34.13
N GLU A 203 6.85 -10.98 33.41
CA GLU A 203 6.70 -11.56 32.07
C GLU A 203 7.70 -10.94 31.09
N ILE A 204 7.86 -9.62 31.13
CA ILE A 204 8.85 -8.88 30.35
C ILE A 204 10.27 -9.32 30.74
N LEU A 205 10.58 -9.38 32.04
CA LEU A 205 11.93 -9.73 32.53
C LEU A 205 12.32 -11.18 32.15
N LEU A 206 11.35 -12.10 32.15
CA LEU A 206 11.55 -13.50 31.79
C LEU A 206 11.50 -13.75 30.28
N GLY A 207 11.17 -12.73 29.46
CA GLY A 207 10.98 -12.86 28.02
C GLY A 207 9.81 -13.75 27.64
N ILE A 208 8.76 -13.76 28.49
CA ILE A 208 7.51 -14.48 28.29
C ILE A 208 6.51 -13.61 27.52
N ALA A 209 6.50 -12.31 27.80
CA ALA A 209 5.72 -11.31 27.10
C ALA A 209 6.64 -10.27 26.45
N ASP A 210 6.18 -9.73 25.33
CA ASP A 210 6.86 -8.66 24.60
C ASP A 210 6.36 -7.29 25.11
N ASP A 211 7.29 -6.36 25.28
CA ASP A 211 7.07 -4.91 25.55
C ASP A 211 8.03 -4.18 24.60
N CYS A 212 7.61 -4.06 23.35
CA CYS A 212 8.50 -3.62 22.29
C CYS A 212 8.87 -2.13 22.43
N ASN A 213 7.96 -1.34 23.00
CA ASN A 213 8.09 0.11 23.15
C ASN A 213 8.75 0.48 24.50
N SER A 214 8.97 -0.51 25.37
CA SER A 214 9.63 -0.42 26.67
C SER A 214 8.94 0.56 27.63
N ASN A 215 7.61 0.64 27.58
CA ASN A 215 6.83 1.50 28.46
C ASN A 215 6.41 0.80 29.77
N GLY A 216 6.62 -0.52 29.89
CA GLY A 216 6.30 -1.32 31.05
C GLY A 216 4.95 -2.04 30.99
N ASP A 217 4.12 -1.74 29.99
CA ASP A 217 2.88 -2.46 29.68
C ASP A 217 3.17 -3.49 28.58
N ILE A 218 2.71 -4.74 28.75
CA ILE A 218 2.93 -5.75 27.71
C ILE A 218 2.10 -5.46 26.47
N ASP A 219 2.66 -5.73 25.29
CA ASP A 219 2.06 -5.43 23.97
C ASP A 219 0.61 -5.96 23.86
N LEU A 220 0.37 -7.19 24.37
CA LEU A 220 -0.95 -7.82 24.37
C LEU A 220 -2.01 -6.95 25.08
N CYS A 221 -1.66 -6.36 26.21
CA CYS A 221 -2.57 -5.55 27.00
C CYS A 221 -2.77 -4.16 26.41
N GLU A 222 -1.77 -3.62 25.73
CA GLU A 222 -1.93 -2.39 25.00
C GLU A 222 -2.98 -2.53 23.88
N LEU A 223 -2.95 -3.67 23.18
CA LEU A 223 -3.93 -4.01 22.14
C LEU A 223 -5.32 -4.24 22.74
N GLU A 224 -5.44 -4.98 23.85
CA GLU A 224 -6.75 -5.19 24.51
C GLU A 224 -7.36 -3.90 25.06
N ASN A 225 -6.53 -2.99 25.58
CA ASN A 225 -6.95 -1.70 26.10
C ASN A 225 -7.13 -0.63 25.01
N GLY A 226 -6.68 -0.89 23.78
CA GLY A 226 -6.70 0.05 22.66
C GLY A 226 -5.78 1.25 22.88
N THR A 227 -4.68 1.08 23.62
CA THR A 227 -3.62 2.10 23.77
C THR A 227 -2.57 2.01 22.67
N SER A 228 -2.52 0.86 21.97
CA SER A 228 -1.74 0.63 20.76
C SER A 228 -2.65 0.19 19.62
N GLU A 229 -2.31 0.58 18.39
CA GLU A 229 -3.01 0.17 17.17
C GLU A 229 -2.34 -1.11 16.60
N ASP A 230 -3.15 -1.97 15.99
CA ASP A 230 -2.74 -3.17 15.23
C ASP A 230 -3.62 -3.21 13.98
N CYS A 231 -3.15 -2.58 12.91
CA CYS A 231 -3.95 -2.39 11.71
C CYS A 231 -4.06 -3.68 10.88
N ASN A 232 -3.05 -4.56 10.96
CA ASN A 232 -2.94 -5.77 10.14
C ASN A 232 -3.48 -7.01 10.87
N GLU A 233 -4.00 -6.82 12.08
CA GLU A 233 -4.63 -7.81 12.96
C GLU A 233 -3.72 -9.01 13.27
N ASN A 234 -2.41 -8.80 13.37
CA ASN A 234 -1.43 -9.85 13.61
C ASN A 234 -1.15 -10.09 15.12
N ASN A 235 -1.73 -9.29 16.01
CA ASN A 235 -1.51 -9.23 17.47
C ASN A 235 -0.13 -8.71 17.90
N ILE A 236 0.51 -7.91 17.05
CA ILE A 236 1.73 -7.17 17.32
C ILE A 236 1.39 -5.69 17.07
N PRO A 237 1.63 -4.78 18.02
CA PRO A 237 1.39 -3.37 17.78
C PRO A 237 2.12 -2.84 16.54
N ASP A 238 1.51 -1.91 15.82
CA ASP A 238 2.06 -1.30 14.60
C ASP A 238 3.49 -0.75 14.80
N ILE A 239 3.75 -0.12 15.96
CA ILE A 239 5.08 0.38 16.33
C ILE A 239 6.11 -0.75 16.47
N CYS A 240 5.69 -1.92 16.95
CA CYS A 240 6.53 -3.10 17.09
C CYS A 240 6.79 -3.75 15.75
N ASP A 241 5.78 -3.80 14.86
CA ASP A 241 5.93 -4.30 13.50
C ASP A 241 7.01 -3.53 12.74
N ILE A 242 7.03 -2.20 12.87
CA ILE A 242 8.08 -1.35 12.30
C ILE A 242 9.43 -1.62 12.98
N ALA A 243 9.47 -1.66 14.31
CA ALA A 243 10.71 -1.84 15.08
C ALA A 243 11.40 -3.19 14.79
N TYR A 244 10.60 -4.24 14.57
CA TYR A 244 11.08 -5.58 14.21
C TYR A 244 11.31 -5.77 12.71
N GLY A 245 10.92 -4.79 11.88
CA GLY A 245 11.01 -4.86 10.42
C GLY A 245 10.07 -5.90 9.81
N LEU A 246 8.95 -6.16 10.48
CA LEU A 246 7.85 -6.98 9.98
C LEU A 246 6.99 -6.20 8.99
N SER A 247 6.80 -4.90 9.24
CA SER A 247 6.14 -3.98 8.32
C SER A 247 7.08 -2.84 7.91
N THR A 248 6.80 -2.26 6.74
CA THR A 248 7.59 -1.16 6.18
C THR A 248 6.99 0.16 6.66
N ASP A 249 7.86 1.12 7.02
CA ASP A 249 7.52 2.52 7.29
C ASP A 249 8.58 3.35 6.56
N CYS A 250 8.35 3.57 5.27
CA CYS A 250 9.32 4.22 4.41
C CYS A 250 9.30 5.75 4.54
N ASN A 251 8.19 6.33 5.00
CA ASN A 251 8.05 7.77 5.24
C ASN A 251 8.49 8.20 6.66
N GLY A 252 8.65 7.24 7.58
CA GLY A 252 9.16 7.42 8.94
C GLY A 252 8.16 8.03 9.91
N ASN A 253 6.85 7.85 9.68
CA ASN A 253 5.79 8.43 10.51
C ASN A 253 5.32 7.54 11.67
N LEU A 254 5.94 6.35 11.83
CA LEU A 254 5.62 5.33 12.84
C LEU A 254 4.27 4.63 12.64
N THR A 255 3.69 4.74 11.45
CA THR A 255 2.52 3.96 11.01
C THR A 255 2.97 3.08 9.85
N PRO A 256 2.69 1.76 9.85
CA PRO A 256 3.08 0.93 8.74
C PRO A 256 2.43 1.36 7.43
N ASP A 257 3.19 1.34 6.33
CA ASP A 257 2.72 1.79 5.02
C ASP A 257 1.48 0.99 4.57
N GLU A 258 1.41 -0.30 4.91
CA GLU A 258 0.24 -1.16 4.64
C GLU A 258 -1.04 -0.68 5.35
N CYS A 259 -0.91 -0.10 6.55
CA CYS A 259 -2.01 0.49 7.28
C CYS A 259 -2.52 1.74 6.56
N GLU A 260 -1.59 2.62 6.16
CA GLU A 260 -1.89 3.87 5.47
C GLU A 260 -2.59 3.64 4.11
N LEU A 261 -2.18 2.59 3.40
CA LEU A 261 -2.84 2.14 2.17
C LEU A 261 -4.25 1.60 2.45
N SER A 262 -4.42 0.81 3.52
CA SER A 262 -5.71 0.22 3.87
C SER A 262 -6.74 1.26 4.35
N SER A 263 -6.27 2.31 5.06
CA SER A 263 -7.11 3.41 5.53
C SER A 263 -7.38 4.45 4.43
N GLY A 264 -6.52 4.50 3.40
CA GLY A 264 -6.54 5.50 2.35
C GLY A 264 -5.97 6.85 2.79
N ASP A 265 -5.17 6.87 3.86
CA ASP A 265 -4.49 8.08 4.35
C ASP A 265 -3.32 8.48 3.44
N GLN A 266 -2.71 7.50 2.76
CA GLN A 266 -1.71 7.73 1.72
C GLN A 266 -2.18 7.17 0.38
N PRO A 267 -1.87 7.87 -0.72
CA PRO A 267 -2.14 7.37 -2.06
C PRO A 267 -1.08 6.33 -2.52
N ASP A 268 -1.55 5.39 -3.33
CA ASP A 268 -0.76 4.47 -4.17
C ASP A 268 -1.43 4.47 -5.54
N CYS A 269 -0.99 5.37 -6.42
CA CYS A 269 -1.67 5.59 -7.68
C CYS A 269 -1.36 4.50 -8.72
N ASN A 270 -0.19 3.85 -8.61
CA ASN A 270 0.26 2.81 -9.53
C ASN A 270 -0.16 1.40 -9.08
N GLU A 271 -0.84 1.30 -7.93
CA GLU A 271 -1.37 0.10 -7.30
C GLU A 271 -0.31 -0.99 -7.07
N ASN A 272 0.95 -0.60 -6.81
CA ASN A 272 2.05 -1.53 -6.61
C ASN A 272 2.20 -2.02 -5.16
N GLY A 273 1.42 -1.44 -4.22
CA GLY A 273 1.46 -1.74 -2.79
C GLY A 273 2.50 -0.95 -2.00
N VAL A 274 3.07 0.12 -2.56
CA VAL A 274 3.99 1.07 -1.95
C VAL A 274 3.37 2.46 -2.07
N ILE A 275 3.39 3.24 -0.99
CA ILE A 275 2.85 4.60 -1.02
C ILE A 275 3.67 5.50 -1.98
N ASP A 276 2.98 6.42 -2.65
CA ASP A 276 3.57 7.29 -3.68
C ASP A 276 4.83 8.03 -3.18
N SER A 277 4.79 8.53 -1.95
CA SER A 277 5.92 9.26 -1.35
C SER A 277 7.21 8.43 -1.26
N CYS A 278 7.09 7.10 -1.17
CA CYS A 278 8.21 6.19 -1.06
C CYS A 278 8.71 5.70 -2.41
N ASP A 279 7.81 5.57 -3.39
CA ASP A 279 8.20 5.39 -4.78
C ASP A 279 9.03 6.57 -5.27
N ILE A 280 8.63 7.80 -4.94
CA ILE A 280 9.41 9.01 -5.22
C ILE A 280 10.76 8.97 -4.49
N ALA A 281 10.78 8.69 -3.18
CA ALA A 281 12.01 8.66 -2.39
C ALA A 281 13.02 7.60 -2.86
N SER A 282 12.53 6.48 -3.38
CA SER A 282 13.35 5.39 -3.93
C SER A 282 13.77 5.62 -5.39
N ASN A 283 13.23 6.64 -6.06
CA ASN A 283 13.29 6.85 -7.52
C ASN A 283 12.70 5.69 -8.33
N TYR A 284 11.72 4.97 -7.77
CA TYR A 284 10.91 4.04 -8.53
C TYR A 284 9.99 4.82 -9.48
N SER A 285 9.33 5.85 -8.96
CA SER A 285 8.51 6.80 -9.72
C SER A 285 9.16 8.18 -9.77
N GLY A 286 8.92 8.90 -10.86
CA GLY A 286 9.38 10.28 -11.05
C GLY A 286 8.43 11.27 -10.37
N ASP A 287 8.97 12.43 -9.99
CA ASP A 287 8.19 13.62 -9.60
C ASP A 287 8.94 14.82 -10.17
N CYS A 288 8.67 15.12 -11.43
CA CYS A 288 9.39 16.11 -12.21
C CYS A 288 8.99 17.56 -11.88
N ASP A 289 7.75 17.78 -11.46
CA ASP A 289 7.21 19.09 -11.12
C ASP A 289 7.36 19.43 -9.61
N LEU A 290 7.79 18.45 -8.82
CA LEU A 290 8.06 18.50 -7.38
C LEU A 290 6.80 18.76 -6.54
N ASN A 291 5.64 18.27 -6.98
CA ASN A 291 4.37 18.41 -6.28
C ASN A 291 4.09 17.27 -5.28
N SER A 292 4.98 16.28 -5.16
CA SER A 292 4.85 15.06 -4.34
C SER A 292 3.78 14.05 -4.81
N ASN A 293 3.29 14.22 -6.03
CA ASN A 293 2.47 13.28 -6.79
C ASN A 293 3.37 12.68 -7.88
N PRO A 294 3.43 11.36 -8.04
CA PRO A 294 4.23 10.77 -9.09
C PRO A 294 3.76 11.16 -10.51
N ASP A 295 4.71 11.21 -11.45
CA ASP A 295 4.49 11.57 -12.85
C ASP A 295 3.36 10.75 -13.48
N GLU A 296 3.32 9.43 -13.23
CA GLU A 296 2.26 8.55 -13.73
C GLU A 296 0.87 8.90 -13.18
N CYS A 297 0.80 9.45 -11.97
CA CYS A 297 -0.43 9.89 -11.33
C CYS A 297 -0.91 11.21 -11.94
N ASP A 298 0.00 12.14 -12.21
CA ASP A 298 -0.32 13.39 -12.90
C ASP A 298 -0.96 13.10 -14.26
N VAL A 299 -0.41 12.13 -15.01
CA VAL A 299 -0.99 11.67 -16.28
C VAL A 299 -2.40 11.11 -16.07
N ALA A 300 -2.61 10.27 -15.05
CA ALA A 300 -3.93 9.74 -14.71
C ALA A 300 -4.94 10.83 -14.30
N GLU A 301 -4.48 11.94 -13.71
CA GLU A 301 -5.27 13.13 -13.38
C GLU A 301 -5.52 14.07 -14.57
N GLY A 302 -4.94 13.77 -15.73
CA GLY A 302 -5.16 14.49 -16.98
C GLY A 302 -4.03 15.42 -17.40
N ALA A 303 -2.83 15.26 -16.84
CA ALA A 303 -1.63 15.80 -17.48
C ALA A 303 -1.47 15.17 -18.87
N ILE A 304 -1.00 15.99 -19.81
CA ILE A 304 -0.80 15.55 -21.20
C ILE A 304 0.46 14.67 -21.24
N ASP A 305 0.33 13.47 -21.79
CA ASP A 305 1.41 12.53 -22.08
C ASP A 305 1.23 12.03 -23.51
N CYS A 306 1.90 12.71 -24.42
CA CYS A 306 1.77 12.51 -25.86
C CYS A 306 2.32 11.17 -26.34
N ASN A 307 3.38 10.69 -25.71
CA ASN A 307 4.09 9.48 -26.17
C ASN A 307 3.72 8.22 -25.36
N GLU A 308 2.75 8.35 -24.44
CA GLU A 308 2.22 7.30 -23.57
C GLU A 308 3.32 6.62 -22.71
N ASN A 309 4.32 7.38 -22.25
CA ASN A 309 5.40 6.85 -21.39
C ASN A 309 5.17 7.04 -19.89
N LEU A 310 4.00 7.59 -19.51
CA LEU A 310 3.60 7.93 -18.15
C LEU A 310 4.40 9.07 -17.50
N VAL A 311 5.03 9.92 -18.31
CA VAL A 311 5.68 11.16 -17.87
C VAL A 311 4.97 12.34 -18.51
N PRO A 312 4.47 13.32 -17.74
CA PRO A 312 3.85 14.51 -18.31
C PRO A 312 4.76 15.24 -19.30
N ASP A 313 4.22 15.68 -20.44
CA ASP A 313 4.98 16.36 -21.49
C ASP A 313 5.67 17.64 -20.99
N VAL A 314 5.10 18.31 -19.97
CA VAL A 314 5.70 19.49 -19.33
C VAL A 314 7.06 19.19 -18.69
N CYS A 315 7.29 17.92 -18.37
CA CYS A 315 8.52 17.39 -17.81
C CYS A 315 9.47 16.83 -18.86
N GLU A 316 9.01 16.78 -20.10
CA GLU A 316 9.79 16.37 -21.25
C GLU A 316 10.14 17.57 -22.13
N VAL A 317 11.17 17.40 -22.95
CA VAL A 317 11.55 18.42 -23.94
C VAL A 317 10.87 18.06 -25.26
N ASP A 318 9.57 18.37 -25.34
CA ASP A 318 8.70 18.31 -26.54
C ASP A 318 8.85 17.02 -27.36
N THR A 319 8.10 15.98 -26.98
CA THR A 319 8.32 14.58 -27.38
C THR A 319 7.22 13.99 -28.22
N ASP A 320 6.22 14.76 -28.64
CA ASP A 320 5.34 14.30 -29.72
C ASP A 320 6.17 14.16 -31.01
N LEU A 321 6.41 12.90 -31.37
CA LEU A 321 7.10 12.50 -32.60
C LEU A 321 6.14 11.90 -33.63
N ILE A 322 4.84 11.82 -33.30
CA ILE A 322 3.83 11.16 -34.11
C ILE A 322 3.10 12.26 -34.89
N PRO A 323 3.35 12.38 -36.21
CA PRO A 323 2.69 13.43 -36.96
C PRO A 323 1.20 13.16 -37.17
N PRO A 324 0.38 14.21 -37.36
CA PRO A 324 -1.06 14.09 -37.46
C PRO A 324 -1.46 13.25 -38.65
N THR A 325 -2.59 12.55 -38.53
CA THR A 325 -3.12 11.70 -39.60
C THR A 325 -4.27 12.40 -40.34
N ILE A 326 -4.30 12.24 -41.66
CA ILE A 326 -5.38 12.73 -42.52
C ILE A 326 -6.04 11.52 -43.17
N VAL A 327 -7.32 11.30 -42.89
CA VAL A 327 -8.09 10.14 -43.37
C VAL A 327 -9.33 10.64 -44.12
N GLY A 328 -9.70 9.95 -45.21
CA GLY A 328 -10.91 10.27 -45.96
C GLY A 328 -10.78 11.45 -46.94
N LEU A 329 -9.55 11.82 -47.33
CA LEU A 329 -9.36 12.63 -48.54
C LEU A 329 -9.95 11.86 -49.75
N PRO A 330 -10.67 12.50 -50.69
CA PRO A 330 -11.15 11.81 -51.88
C PRO A 330 -10.00 11.38 -52.79
N ASP A 331 -10.25 10.38 -53.62
CA ASP A 331 -9.44 10.13 -54.81
C ASP A 331 -9.58 11.30 -55.82
N SER A 332 -8.74 11.33 -56.85
CA SER A 332 -8.85 12.35 -57.90
C SER A 332 -10.26 12.41 -58.51
N ILE A 333 -10.79 13.62 -58.65
CA ILE A 333 -12.16 13.89 -59.10
C ILE A 333 -12.11 14.31 -60.57
N GLU A 334 -13.01 13.76 -61.39
CA GLU A 334 -13.17 14.14 -62.80
C GLU A 334 -14.62 14.61 -63.05
N ILE A 335 -14.79 15.80 -63.63
CA ILE A 335 -16.11 16.39 -63.89
C ILE A 335 -16.09 17.24 -65.16
N SER A 336 -17.22 17.32 -65.87
CA SER A 336 -17.36 18.23 -67.02
C SER A 336 -17.58 19.68 -66.59
N ALA A 337 -17.11 20.63 -67.40
CA ALA A 337 -17.39 22.04 -67.28
C ALA A 337 -18.90 22.33 -67.34
N ILE A 338 -19.35 23.37 -66.64
CA ILE A 338 -20.76 23.76 -66.63
C ILE A 338 -21.15 24.29 -68.02
N ALA A 339 -22.37 23.96 -68.47
CA ALA A 339 -22.86 24.41 -69.76
C ALA A 339 -22.74 25.95 -69.92
N GLY A 340 -22.03 26.39 -70.96
CA GLY A 340 -21.78 27.81 -71.24
C GLY A 340 -20.69 28.47 -70.38
N LEU A 341 -19.96 27.73 -69.53
CA LEU A 341 -18.84 28.22 -68.72
C LEU A 341 -17.61 27.32 -68.88
N CYS A 342 -16.40 27.89 -68.78
CA CYS A 342 -15.13 27.15 -68.83
C CYS A 342 -14.64 26.69 -67.45
N GLU A 343 -15.57 26.33 -66.57
CA GLU A 343 -15.30 26.00 -65.17
C GLU A 343 -16.38 25.08 -64.60
N ALA A 344 -16.07 24.40 -63.50
CA ALA A 344 -17.00 23.58 -62.75
C ALA A 344 -16.88 23.82 -61.24
N VAL A 345 -18.00 23.71 -60.52
CA VAL A 345 -18.01 23.71 -59.05
C VAL A 345 -17.83 22.29 -58.56
N VAL A 346 -16.83 22.04 -57.71
CA VAL A 346 -16.48 20.70 -57.25
C VAL A 346 -16.67 20.60 -55.74
N THR A 347 -17.38 19.56 -55.31
CA THR A 347 -17.66 19.29 -53.89
C THR A 347 -17.14 17.91 -53.51
N TRP A 348 -16.51 17.83 -52.34
CA TRP A 348 -16.09 16.59 -51.68
C TRP A 348 -16.38 16.64 -50.19
N ASP A 349 -16.38 15.47 -49.54
CA ASP A 349 -16.51 15.37 -48.10
C ASP A 349 -15.19 15.80 -47.41
N PRO A 350 -15.25 16.58 -46.32
CA PRO A 350 -14.03 16.98 -45.60
C PRO A 350 -13.33 15.75 -44.99
N PRO A 351 -11.99 15.70 -44.98
CA PRO A 351 -11.27 14.61 -44.33
C PRO A 351 -11.44 14.67 -42.81
N THR A 352 -11.28 13.52 -42.16
CA THR A 352 -11.08 13.41 -40.72
C THR A 352 -9.60 13.61 -40.41
N ILE A 353 -9.31 14.45 -39.43
CA ILE A 353 -7.96 14.78 -38.99
C ILE A 353 -7.86 14.36 -37.53
N GLU A 354 -6.90 13.52 -37.22
CA GLU A 354 -6.71 12.95 -35.89
C GLU A 354 -5.23 12.99 -35.53
N ASP A 355 -4.97 13.27 -34.27
CA ASP A 355 -3.67 13.40 -33.64
C ASP A 355 -3.83 13.03 -32.16
N ASP A 356 -2.82 12.43 -31.55
CA ASP A 356 -2.81 12.02 -30.14
C ASP A 356 -2.66 13.22 -29.18
N CYS A 357 -1.91 14.24 -29.60
CA CYS A 357 -1.61 15.44 -28.82
C CYS A 357 -2.51 16.63 -29.15
N GLY A 358 -3.15 16.56 -30.32
CA GLY A 358 -4.10 17.53 -30.79
C GLY A 358 -3.58 18.38 -31.94
N VAL A 359 -4.51 18.89 -32.73
CA VAL A 359 -4.21 19.61 -33.96
C VAL A 359 -4.12 21.11 -33.70
N GLU A 360 -3.00 21.74 -34.04
CA GLU A 360 -2.83 23.19 -33.97
C GLU A 360 -3.49 23.89 -35.17
N SER A 361 -3.17 23.44 -36.40
CA SER A 361 -3.64 24.11 -37.61
C SER A 361 -3.86 23.18 -38.79
N VAL A 362 -4.81 23.58 -39.65
CA VAL A 362 -5.15 22.90 -40.90
C VAL A 362 -5.18 23.93 -42.01
N VAL A 363 -4.35 23.74 -43.03
CA VAL A 363 -4.21 24.63 -44.19
C VAL A 363 -4.63 23.87 -45.45
N ASN A 364 -5.71 24.35 -46.08
CA ASN A 364 -6.20 23.82 -47.35
C ASN A 364 -5.82 24.79 -48.49
N SER A 365 -5.39 24.27 -49.64
CA SER A 365 -5.19 25.12 -50.83
C SER A 365 -6.49 25.54 -51.50
N HIS A 366 -7.53 24.70 -51.40
CA HIS A 366 -8.87 24.92 -51.92
C HIS A 366 -9.91 24.28 -50.98
N ASN A 367 -11.15 24.76 -51.03
CA ASN A 367 -12.26 24.27 -50.22
C ASN A 367 -13.30 23.54 -51.08
N SER A 368 -14.00 22.58 -50.46
CA SER A 368 -15.14 21.91 -51.08
C SER A 368 -16.21 22.96 -51.43
N GLY A 369 -16.65 22.95 -52.70
CA GLY A 369 -17.55 23.95 -53.26
C GLY A 369 -16.85 25.10 -54.01
N ASP A 370 -15.52 25.10 -54.08
CA ASP A 370 -14.78 26.04 -54.93
C ASP A 370 -15.03 25.76 -56.43
N THR A 371 -14.77 26.78 -57.24
CA THR A 371 -14.88 26.72 -58.71
C THR A 371 -13.51 26.48 -59.32
N PHE A 372 -13.42 25.50 -60.21
CA PHE A 372 -12.18 25.06 -60.86
C PHE A 372 -12.26 25.29 -62.37
N PRO A 373 -11.22 25.89 -62.99
CA PRO A 373 -11.17 26.04 -64.44
C PRO A 373 -10.93 24.68 -65.11
N VAL A 374 -11.25 24.59 -66.41
CA VAL A 374 -10.87 23.44 -67.26
C VAL A 374 -9.37 23.14 -67.15
N GLY A 375 -9.04 21.85 -67.03
CA GLY A 375 -7.69 21.35 -66.78
C GLY A 375 -7.56 20.63 -65.45
N ILE A 376 -6.31 20.43 -65.01
CA ILE A 376 -5.98 19.73 -63.76
C ILE A 376 -5.57 20.76 -62.71
N THR A 377 -6.24 20.73 -61.56
CA THR A 377 -5.89 21.50 -60.36
C THR A 377 -5.60 20.56 -59.19
N THR A 378 -4.41 20.65 -58.61
CA THR A 378 -4.04 19.87 -57.42
C THR A 378 -4.52 20.56 -56.14
N VAL A 379 -5.35 19.88 -55.36
CA VAL A 379 -5.80 20.31 -54.05
C VAL A 379 -4.94 19.66 -52.98
N SER A 380 -4.44 20.43 -52.02
CA SER A 380 -3.54 19.97 -50.97
C SER A 380 -4.04 20.39 -49.59
N VAL A 381 -3.90 19.49 -48.63
CA VAL A 381 -4.18 19.71 -47.22
C VAL A 381 -2.90 19.49 -46.44
N VAL A 382 -2.53 20.45 -45.60
CA VAL A 382 -1.40 20.39 -44.69
C VAL A 382 -1.91 20.59 -43.27
N VAL A 383 -1.57 19.67 -42.38
CA VAL A 383 -1.95 19.69 -40.97
C VAL A 383 -0.68 19.81 -40.13
N THR A 384 -0.75 20.64 -39.10
CA THR A 384 0.30 20.81 -38.10
C THR A 384 -0.29 20.58 -36.71
N ASP A 385 0.31 19.70 -35.92
CA ASP A 385 -0.07 19.46 -34.51
C ASP A 385 0.48 20.56 -33.58
N VAL A 386 0.18 20.45 -32.29
CA VAL A 386 0.62 21.39 -31.24
C VAL A 386 2.13 21.38 -30.98
N SER A 387 2.81 20.28 -31.29
CA SER A 387 4.27 20.11 -31.17
C SER A 387 5.02 20.46 -32.46
N GLY A 388 4.29 20.85 -33.51
CA GLY A 388 4.82 21.29 -34.78
C GLY A 388 5.17 20.18 -35.78
N ASN A 389 4.76 18.93 -35.57
CA ASN A 389 4.89 17.92 -36.64
C ASN A 389 3.86 18.19 -37.74
N VAL A 390 4.20 17.79 -38.97
CA VAL A 390 3.47 18.20 -40.17
C VAL A 390 3.17 17.00 -41.07
N THR A 391 1.90 16.85 -41.45
CA THR A 391 1.44 15.90 -42.47
C THR A 391 0.79 16.63 -43.64
N GLY A 392 1.12 16.22 -44.87
CA GLY A 392 0.53 16.75 -46.09
C GLY A 392 0.00 15.66 -47.01
N GLN A 393 -1.20 15.85 -47.55
CA GLN A 393 -1.79 15.00 -48.59
C GLN A 393 -2.45 15.84 -49.69
N SER A 394 -2.64 15.26 -50.88
CA SER A 394 -3.23 15.95 -52.02
C SER A 394 -4.01 15.02 -52.94
N PHE A 395 -4.99 15.57 -53.64
CA PHE A 395 -5.73 14.91 -54.72
C PHE A 395 -5.90 15.88 -55.90
N ASP A 396 -6.14 15.34 -57.09
CA ASP A 396 -6.33 16.16 -58.30
C ASP A 396 -7.81 16.35 -58.63
N VAL A 397 -8.16 17.55 -59.07
CA VAL A 397 -9.46 17.88 -59.68
C VAL A 397 -9.22 18.11 -61.18
N THR A 398 -9.82 17.27 -62.01
CA THR A 398 -9.79 17.38 -63.48
C THR A 398 -11.14 17.88 -63.97
N VAL A 399 -11.17 19.11 -64.48
CA VAL A 399 -12.35 19.66 -65.16
C VAL A 399 -12.17 19.47 -66.66
N ILE A 400 -13.06 18.71 -67.29
CA ILE A 400 -13.05 18.40 -68.71
C ILE A 400 -14.02 19.31 -69.43
N ASP A 401 -13.60 19.85 -70.56
CA ASP A 401 -14.49 20.54 -71.48
C ASP A 401 -15.00 19.55 -72.53
N ASP A 402 -16.27 19.21 -72.45
CA ASP A 402 -16.96 18.26 -73.35
C ASP A 402 -17.98 18.94 -74.28
N GLN A 403 -17.98 20.27 -74.29
CA GLN A 403 -18.86 21.10 -75.10
C GLN A 403 -18.15 21.39 -76.42
N VAL A 404 -18.86 21.19 -77.53
CA VAL A 404 -18.32 21.46 -78.87
C VAL A 404 -18.55 22.94 -79.23
N PRO A 405 -17.65 23.54 -80.03
CA PRO A 405 -17.86 24.86 -80.59
C PRO A 405 -19.19 24.99 -81.34
N THR A 406 -19.71 26.21 -81.36
CA THR A 406 -20.86 26.60 -82.18
C THR A 406 -20.39 27.46 -83.35
N ILE A 407 -20.93 27.22 -84.55
CA ILE A 407 -20.69 28.06 -85.74
C ILE A 407 -21.98 28.80 -86.07
N ASP A 408 -21.95 30.11 -85.88
CA ASP A 408 -23.08 31.00 -86.11
C ASP A 408 -23.01 31.66 -87.49
N SER A 409 -24.19 31.89 -88.08
CA SER A 409 -24.34 32.55 -89.38
C SER A 409 -23.57 31.88 -90.53
N GLY A 410 -23.46 30.55 -90.49
CA GLY A 410 -22.86 29.75 -91.57
C GLY A 410 -23.41 30.12 -92.96
N PRO A 411 -22.55 30.37 -93.97
CA PRO A 411 -23.02 30.77 -95.30
C PRO A 411 -23.95 29.73 -95.92
N ALA A 412 -24.89 30.21 -96.74
CA ALA A 412 -25.72 29.37 -97.59
C ALA A 412 -25.03 29.11 -98.94
N ASN A 413 -25.53 28.15 -99.71
CA ASN A 413 -25.00 27.87 -101.05
C ASN A 413 -25.10 29.12 -101.96
N ILE A 414 -24.05 29.41 -102.71
CA ILE A 414 -23.89 30.57 -103.57
C ILE A 414 -23.85 30.13 -105.03
N GLN A 415 -24.56 30.85 -105.90
CA GLN A 415 -24.48 30.65 -107.35
C GLN A 415 -24.11 31.96 -108.04
N VAL A 416 -23.07 31.92 -108.86
CA VAL A 416 -22.61 33.05 -109.68
C VAL A 416 -22.32 32.60 -111.10
N GLU A 417 -22.14 33.56 -112.00
CA GLU A 417 -21.68 33.32 -113.36
C GLU A 417 -20.16 33.57 -113.44
N ASN A 418 -19.47 32.92 -114.37
CA ASN A 418 -18.05 33.16 -114.62
C ASN A 418 -17.79 34.59 -115.12
N THR A 419 -16.57 35.09 -114.92
CA THR A 419 -16.17 36.39 -115.46
C THR A 419 -16.05 36.28 -116.98
N PRO A 420 -16.65 37.17 -117.79
CA PRO A 420 -16.63 37.03 -119.24
C PRO A 420 -15.22 36.92 -119.82
N GLY A 421 -14.96 35.83 -120.55
CA GLY A 421 -13.66 35.50 -121.14
C GLY A 421 -12.69 34.76 -120.21
N GLU A 422 -13.11 34.38 -119.01
CA GLU A 422 -12.32 33.63 -118.02
C GLU A 422 -13.14 32.47 -117.43
N CYS A 423 -12.55 31.31 -117.19
CA CYS A 423 -13.25 30.16 -116.60
C CYS A 423 -13.39 30.23 -115.05
N GLU A 424 -13.38 31.43 -114.47
CA GLU A 424 -13.41 31.63 -113.01
C GLU A 424 -14.32 32.81 -112.61
N ALA A 425 -14.82 32.78 -111.37
CA ALA A 425 -15.51 33.89 -110.72
C ALA A 425 -14.90 34.16 -109.34
N VAL A 426 -14.75 35.43 -108.98
CA VAL A 426 -14.40 35.82 -107.61
C VAL A 426 -15.67 35.88 -106.78
N VAL A 427 -15.74 35.12 -105.70
CA VAL A 427 -16.94 34.99 -104.86
C VAL A 427 -16.65 35.47 -103.45
N THR A 428 -17.52 36.34 -102.93
CA THR A 428 -17.46 36.83 -101.55
C THR A 428 -18.75 36.48 -100.80
N TRP A 429 -18.62 36.20 -99.51
CA TRP A 429 -19.71 35.98 -98.57
C TRP A 429 -19.41 36.64 -97.22
N GLU A 430 -20.43 36.74 -96.37
CA GLU A 430 -20.28 37.15 -94.99
C GLU A 430 -19.63 36.03 -94.19
N GLU A 431 -18.49 36.32 -93.56
CA GLU A 431 -17.73 35.34 -92.77
C GLU A 431 -18.56 34.91 -91.54
N PRO A 432 -18.72 33.60 -91.28
CA PRO A 432 -19.36 33.12 -90.06
C PRO A 432 -18.54 33.46 -88.82
N THR A 433 -19.15 33.33 -87.66
CA THR A 433 -18.45 33.43 -86.36
C THR A 433 -18.50 32.10 -85.63
N SER A 434 -17.54 31.87 -84.73
CA SER A 434 -17.52 30.71 -83.85
C SER A 434 -17.49 31.17 -82.40
N ASP A 435 -18.19 30.44 -81.53
CA ASP A 435 -18.25 30.69 -80.08
C ASP A 435 -18.23 29.33 -79.34
N ASP A 436 -17.73 29.32 -78.12
CA ASP A 436 -17.61 28.15 -77.25
C ASP A 436 -17.65 28.60 -75.77
N ASN A 437 -18.01 27.69 -74.86
CA ASN A 437 -17.98 27.99 -73.41
C ASN A 437 -16.56 28.29 -72.91
N CYS A 438 -15.55 27.73 -73.55
CA CYS A 438 -14.14 28.01 -73.38
C CYS A 438 -13.62 28.89 -74.54
N GLU A 439 -12.35 28.73 -74.91
CA GLU A 439 -11.73 29.48 -76.00
C GLU A 439 -11.67 28.63 -77.28
N ILE A 440 -12.00 29.24 -78.42
CA ILE A 440 -11.77 28.68 -79.75
C ILE A 440 -10.28 28.71 -80.06
N ALA A 441 -9.64 27.55 -80.24
CA ALA A 441 -8.23 27.46 -80.59
C ALA A 441 -7.99 27.74 -82.07
N THR A 442 -8.80 27.17 -82.96
CA THR A 442 -8.70 27.38 -84.40
C THR A 442 -10.07 27.52 -85.05
N PHE A 443 -10.18 28.43 -86.02
CA PHE A 443 -11.39 28.58 -86.84
C PHE A 443 -10.99 29.04 -88.24
N GLU A 444 -10.91 28.09 -89.18
CA GLU A 444 -10.37 28.36 -90.52
C GLU A 444 -11.24 27.74 -91.61
N PRO A 445 -11.44 28.43 -92.74
CA PRO A 445 -12.11 27.87 -93.90
C PRO A 445 -11.16 27.04 -94.77
N SER A 446 -11.73 26.09 -95.53
CA SER A 446 -11.00 25.38 -96.58
C SER A 446 -10.62 26.27 -97.76
N VAL A 447 -11.40 27.35 -98.00
CA VAL A 447 -11.16 28.40 -99.02
C VAL A 447 -11.71 29.72 -98.49
N SER A 448 -10.90 30.79 -98.50
CA SER A 448 -11.28 32.11 -97.96
C SER A 448 -12.27 32.88 -98.85
N SER A 449 -13.11 33.72 -98.25
CA SER A 449 -13.98 34.66 -98.98
C SER A 449 -13.15 35.62 -99.84
N GLY A 450 -13.61 35.86 -101.08
CA GLY A 450 -12.89 36.67 -102.07
C GLY A 450 -11.88 35.89 -102.91
N SER A 451 -11.80 34.56 -102.77
CA SER A 451 -11.02 33.68 -103.67
C SER A 451 -11.67 33.57 -105.05
N SER A 452 -10.87 33.20 -106.07
CA SER A 452 -11.41 32.81 -107.37
C SER A 452 -11.80 31.33 -107.37
N PHE A 453 -12.96 31.04 -107.95
CA PHE A 453 -13.53 29.70 -108.09
C PHE A 453 -13.67 29.38 -109.57
N SER A 454 -13.15 28.23 -109.99
CA SER A 454 -13.35 27.75 -111.37
C SER A 454 -14.81 27.34 -111.60
N VAL A 455 -15.24 27.36 -112.87
CA VAL A 455 -16.53 26.82 -113.31
C VAL A 455 -16.75 25.42 -112.72
N GLY A 456 -17.93 25.20 -112.15
CA GLY A 456 -18.30 23.98 -111.44
C GLY A 456 -18.73 24.24 -110.00
N THR A 457 -18.76 23.18 -109.19
CA THR A 457 -19.15 23.24 -107.77
C THR A 457 -17.93 23.03 -106.89
N THR A 458 -17.67 23.97 -105.99
CA THR A 458 -16.67 23.84 -104.92
C THR A 458 -17.37 23.83 -103.57
N VAL A 459 -17.06 22.84 -102.73
CA VAL A 459 -17.56 22.78 -101.34
C VAL A 459 -16.56 23.53 -100.46
N VAL A 460 -17.05 24.57 -99.78
CA VAL A 460 -16.27 25.30 -98.78
C VAL A 460 -16.70 24.81 -97.41
N THR A 461 -15.74 24.47 -96.56
CA THR A 461 -15.98 23.95 -95.20
C THR A 461 -15.25 24.82 -94.19
N TYR A 462 -15.95 25.27 -93.17
CA TYR A 462 -15.39 25.85 -91.95
C TYR A 462 -15.26 24.76 -90.89
N VAL A 463 -14.13 24.74 -90.20
CA VAL A 463 -13.89 23.88 -89.04
C VAL A 463 -13.47 24.76 -87.88
N ALA A 464 -14.21 24.65 -86.77
CA ALA A 464 -13.86 25.23 -85.48
C ALA A 464 -13.35 24.11 -84.57
N GLU A 465 -12.26 24.39 -83.86
CA GLU A 465 -11.68 23.53 -82.82
C GLU A 465 -11.47 24.40 -81.58
N ASP A 466 -11.99 23.98 -80.43
CA ASP A 466 -11.71 24.64 -79.16
C ASP A 466 -10.31 24.27 -78.61
N THR A 467 -9.94 24.91 -77.50
CA THR A 467 -8.69 24.65 -76.77
C THR A 467 -8.59 23.27 -76.12
N SER A 468 -9.70 22.56 -76.03
CA SER A 468 -9.84 21.22 -75.44
C SER A 468 -9.82 20.12 -76.51
N GLY A 469 -9.85 20.50 -77.79
CA GLY A 469 -9.84 19.63 -78.96
C GLY A 469 -11.22 19.18 -79.44
N ASN A 470 -12.32 19.74 -78.92
CA ASN A 470 -13.64 19.46 -79.48
C ASN A 470 -13.84 20.26 -80.78
N THR A 471 -14.54 19.67 -81.75
CA THR A 471 -14.64 20.22 -83.11
C THR A 471 -16.07 20.33 -83.61
N ALA A 472 -16.32 21.40 -84.37
CA ALA A 472 -17.56 21.61 -85.12
C ALA A 472 -17.25 22.03 -86.56
N SER A 473 -18.15 21.71 -87.50
CA SER A 473 -17.95 22.07 -88.91
C SER A 473 -19.26 22.47 -89.60
N HIS A 474 -19.13 23.38 -90.58
CA HIS A 474 -20.22 23.82 -91.45
C HIS A 474 -19.75 23.90 -92.90
N SER A 475 -20.55 23.39 -93.83
CA SER A 475 -20.19 23.36 -95.26
C SER A 475 -21.29 23.99 -96.12
N PHE A 476 -20.88 24.67 -97.19
CA PHE A 476 -21.76 25.20 -98.23
C PHE A 476 -21.12 25.07 -99.62
N GLU A 477 -21.95 25.17 -100.65
CA GLU A 477 -21.53 25.02 -102.05
C GLU A 477 -21.42 26.38 -102.76
N VAL A 478 -20.31 26.60 -103.46
CA VAL A 478 -20.15 27.69 -104.43
C VAL A 478 -20.25 27.08 -105.83
N VAL A 479 -21.24 27.51 -106.60
CA VAL A 479 -21.45 27.07 -107.99
C VAL A 479 -21.17 28.22 -108.94
N VAL A 480 -20.16 28.04 -109.78
CA VAL A 480 -19.83 28.97 -110.87
C VAL A 480 -20.37 28.39 -112.17
N ASN A 481 -21.36 29.05 -112.74
CA ASN A 481 -21.96 28.66 -114.01
C ASN A 481 -21.21 29.33 -115.16
N ASP A 482 -20.86 28.54 -116.17
CA ASP A 482 -20.32 29.06 -117.42
C ASP A 482 -21.45 29.65 -118.27
N VAL A 483 -21.33 30.94 -118.58
CA VAL A 483 -22.28 31.68 -119.42
C VAL A 483 -21.62 32.26 -120.67
N ASP A 484 -20.32 32.03 -120.86
CA ASP A 484 -19.67 32.41 -122.10
C ASP A 484 -20.11 31.46 -123.22
N LEU A 485 -20.36 32.06 -124.39
CA LEU A 485 -20.72 31.29 -125.58
C LEU A 485 -19.46 31.07 -126.41
N PRO A 486 -19.25 29.85 -126.94
CA PRO A 486 -18.09 29.58 -127.75
C PRO A 486 -18.12 30.44 -129.01
N THR A 487 -17.00 31.12 -129.28
CA THR A 487 -16.85 31.95 -130.47
C THR A 487 -16.14 31.16 -131.58
N ILE A 488 -16.71 31.21 -132.79
CA ILE A 488 -16.12 30.60 -133.98
C ILE A 488 -15.47 31.70 -134.81
N GLN A 489 -14.13 31.68 -134.89
CA GLN A 489 -13.34 32.62 -135.69
C GLN A 489 -12.73 31.95 -136.92
N GLY A 490 -12.40 32.73 -137.95
CA GLY A 490 -11.72 32.22 -139.15
C GLY A 490 -12.62 31.46 -140.12
N LEU A 491 -13.95 31.60 -140.02
CA LEU A 491 -14.85 31.13 -141.08
C LEU A 491 -14.47 31.83 -142.39
N PRO A 492 -14.20 31.09 -143.47
CA PRO A 492 -14.02 31.73 -144.77
C PRO A 492 -15.33 32.46 -145.11
N GLY A 493 -15.22 33.71 -145.57
CA GLY A 493 -16.34 34.35 -146.25
C GLY A 493 -16.76 33.56 -147.50
N THR A 494 -17.66 34.11 -148.31
CA THR A 494 -18.03 33.44 -149.57
C THR A 494 -16.79 33.19 -150.43
N VAL A 495 -16.41 31.92 -150.58
CA VAL A 495 -15.27 31.54 -151.43
C VAL A 495 -15.76 31.39 -152.86
N ILE A 496 -15.42 32.36 -153.70
CA ILE A 496 -15.68 32.32 -155.13
C ILE A 496 -14.37 31.98 -155.83
N VAL A 497 -14.30 30.78 -156.40
CA VAL A 497 -13.23 30.39 -157.32
C VAL A 497 -13.82 29.98 -158.64
N ASN A 498 -13.15 30.42 -159.71
CA ASN A 498 -13.48 29.99 -161.05
C ASN A 498 -13.06 28.52 -161.24
N THR A 499 -13.83 27.79 -162.04
CA THR A 499 -13.46 26.45 -162.48
C THR A 499 -12.12 26.48 -163.22
N ASN A 500 -11.28 25.48 -162.98
CA ASN A 500 -9.99 25.39 -163.69
C ASN A 500 -10.24 25.26 -165.20
N PRO A 501 -9.46 25.93 -166.07
CA PRO A 501 -9.68 25.91 -167.52
C PRO A 501 -9.78 24.47 -168.06
N GLY A 502 -10.93 24.15 -168.68
CA GLY A 502 -11.21 22.83 -169.25
C GLY A 502 -11.78 21.77 -168.28
N LEU A 503 -11.95 22.09 -167.00
CA LEU A 503 -12.58 21.22 -165.99
C LEU A 503 -13.83 21.89 -165.40
N CYS A 504 -14.84 21.10 -165.01
CA CYS A 504 -16.05 21.60 -164.33
C CYS A 504 -15.86 21.71 -162.81
N THR A 505 -14.63 21.67 -162.30
CA THR A 505 -14.31 21.68 -160.87
C THR A 505 -13.23 22.72 -160.56
N ALA A 506 -13.26 23.23 -159.33
CA ALA A 506 -12.21 24.08 -158.75
C ALA A 506 -11.78 23.47 -157.42
N LEU A 507 -10.48 23.50 -157.13
CA LEU A 507 -10.00 23.13 -155.79
C LEU A 507 -10.17 24.35 -154.89
N VAL A 508 -10.90 24.18 -153.79
CA VAL A 508 -11.08 25.20 -152.77
C VAL A 508 -10.42 24.71 -151.50
N SER A 509 -9.58 25.54 -150.88
CA SER A 509 -9.08 25.30 -149.54
C SER A 509 -9.27 26.55 -148.70
N TRP A 510 -9.62 26.35 -147.43
CA TRP A 510 -9.67 27.38 -146.41
C TRP A 510 -8.99 26.85 -145.14
N ALA A 511 -8.50 27.77 -144.32
CA ALA A 511 -8.04 27.42 -142.98
C ALA A 511 -9.24 26.96 -142.15
N ALA A 512 -9.11 25.87 -141.39
CA ALA A 512 -10.16 25.45 -140.47
C ALA A 512 -10.49 26.59 -139.49
N PRO A 513 -11.77 26.85 -139.18
CA PRO A 513 -12.12 27.84 -138.18
C PRO A 513 -11.56 27.39 -136.81
N THR A 514 -11.16 28.36 -136.00
CA THR A 514 -10.77 28.13 -134.62
C THR A 514 -11.98 28.35 -133.72
N ILE A 515 -12.22 27.42 -132.80
CA ILE A 515 -13.23 27.56 -131.75
C ILE A 515 -12.47 27.94 -130.48
N THR A 516 -12.87 29.04 -129.87
CA THR A 516 -12.40 29.47 -128.55
C THR A 516 -13.63 29.67 -127.69
N ASP A 517 -13.61 29.06 -126.51
CA ASP A 517 -14.58 29.28 -125.44
C ASP A 517 -13.88 30.11 -124.38
#